data_AF-A0A0K2U330-F1
#
_entry.id   AF-A0A0K2U330-F1
#
_cell.length_a   1.000
_cell.length_b   1.000
_cell.length_c   1.000
_cell.angle_alpha   90.00
_cell.angle_beta   90.00
_cell.angle_gamma   90.00
#
_symmetry.space_group_name_H-M   'P 1'
#
loop_
_entity.id
_entity.type
_entity.pdbx_description
1 polymer ?
#
loop_
_entity_poly.entity_id
_entity_poly.type
_entity_poly.pdbx_seq_one_letter_code
_entity_poly.pdbx_strand_id
1 'polypeptide(L)' 'MDLLGHHFGEQLISRFGLVNWPPRSCDTTPLDFFLWGYVKAKVYVDKPATIEALEANIERVIREIAVTMVEHVIENWR' A
#
# COMPACT_ATOMS: atom_id res chain seq x y z
N MET A 1 25.00 -0.81 0.65
CA MET A 1 23.89 0.00 0.11
C MET A 1 23.90 -0.01 -1.42
N ASP A 2 25.08 -0.15 -2.04
CA ASP A 2 25.23 -0.15 -3.51
C ASP A 2 24.49 -1.28 -4.24
N LEU A 3 24.47 -2.51 -3.71
CA LEU A 3 23.79 -3.63 -4.37
C LEU A 3 22.28 -3.42 -4.45
N LEU A 4 21.65 -3.01 -3.35
CA LEU A 4 20.21 -2.78 -3.29
C LEU A 4 19.82 -1.49 -4.01
N GLY A 5 20.64 -0.43 -3.92
CA GLY A 5 20.42 0.80 -4.68
C GLY A 5 20.49 0.58 -6.18
N HIS A 6 21.39 -0.29 -6.66
CA HIS A 6 21.49 -0.63 -8.08
C HIS A 6 20.26 -1.40 -8.60
N HIS A 7 19.72 -2.31 -7.78
CA HIS A 7 18.57 -3.14 -8.19
C HIS A 7 17.21 -2.46 -8.03
N PHE A 8 17.04 -1.60 -7.01
CA PHE A 8 15.74 -1.02 -6.66
C PHE A 8 15.67 0.50 -6.85
N GLY A 9 16.81 1.18 -7.06
CA GLY A 9 16.85 2.61 -7.33
C GLY A 9 16.11 3.45 -6.28
N GLU A 10 15.22 4.32 -6.73
CA GLU A 10 14.39 5.20 -5.89
C GLU A 10 13.29 4.45 -5.13
N GLN A 11 13.02 3.19 -5.46
CA GLN A 11 12.02 2.36 -4.78
C GLN A 11 12.56 1.73 -3.49
N LEU A 12 13.84 1.96 -3.17
CA LEU A 12 14.46 1.44 -1.96
C LEU A 12 14.10 2.28 -0.73
N ILE A 13 13.28 1.72 0.15
CA ILE A 13 13.01 2.29 1.48
C ILE A 13 14.16 1.93 2.42
N SER A 14 15.02 2.90 2.75
CA SER A 14 16.15 2.70 3.66
C SER A 14 16.49 3.96 4.46
N ARG A 15 17.05 3.79 5.65
CA ARG A 15 17.46 4.88 6.57
C ARG A 15 18.48 5.85 5.96
N PHE A 16 19.21 5.41 4.94
CA PHE A 16 20.15 6.24 4.17
C PHE A 16 19.87 6.13 2.66
N GLY A 17 18.62 5.86 2.28
CA GLY A 17 18.17 5.82 0.89
C GLY A 17 17.94 7.23 0.33
N LEU A 18 17.55 7.31 -0.95
CA LEU A 18 17.27 8.58 -1.64
C LEU A 18 16.19 9.40 -0.92
N VAL A 19 15.19 8.72 -0.36
CA VAL A 19 14.16 9.30 0.50
C VAL A 19 14.50 9.01 1.95
N ASN A 20 14.66 10.06 2.76
CA ASN A 20 14.95 9.93 4.19
C ASN A 20 13.68 9.61 4.97
N TRP A 21 13.40 8.33 5.18
CA TRP A 21 12.24 7.86 5.93
C TRP A 21 12.51 7.88 7.45
N PRO A 22 11.64 8.48 8.28
CA PRO A 22 11.81 8.48 9.74
C PRO A 22 11.80 7.06 10.36
N PRO A 23 12.26 6.90 11.62
CA PRO A 23 12.15 5.61 12.31
C PRO A 23 10.67 5.20 12.46
N ARG A 24 10.33 3.93 12.17
CA ARG A 24 8.94 3.38 12.16
C ARG A 24 8.05 3.85 11.00
N SER A 25 8.64 4.07 9.83
CA SER A 25 7.97 4.46 8.58
C SER A 25 7.13 3.36 7.88
N CYS A 26 6.75 2.28 8.56
CA CYS A 26 5.95 1.22 7.91
C CYS A 26 4.54 1.69 7.52
N ASP A 27 4.09 2.81 8.09
CA ASP A 27 2.75 3.39 7.89
C ASP A 27 2.79 4.78 7.21
N THR A 28 3.95 5.24 6.70
CA THR A 28 4.13 6.64 6.27
C THR A 28 3.87 6.90 4.79
N THR A 29 3.49 5.90 4.00
CA THR A 29 3.02 6.17 2.64
C THR A 29 1.49 6.34 2.66
N PRO A 30 0.95 7.27 1.87
CA PRO A 30 -0.50 7.46 1.78
C PRO A 30 -1.24 6.18 1.41
N LEU A 31 -0.60 5.34 0.59
CA LEU A 31 -1.14 4.06 0.16
C LEU A 31 -1.12 3.03 1.31
N ASP A 32 -0.02 2.89 2.02
CA ASP A 32 0.05 1.92 3.13
C ASP A 32 -0.90 2.29 4.27
N PHE A 33 -1.14 3.59 4.51
CA PHE A 33 -2.10 4.03 5.51
C PHE A 33 -3.56 3.87 5.03
N PHE A 34 -3.90 4.46 3.89
CA PHE A 34 -5.28 4.49 3.42
C PHE A 34 -5.68 3.21 2.67
N LEU A 35 -4.94 2.84 1.63
CA LEU A 35 -5.32 1.75 0.72
C LEU A 35 -5.40 0.43 1.48
N TRP A 36 -4.39 0.13 2.30
CA TRP A 36 -4.39 -1.10 3.10
C TRP A 36 -5.56 -1.15 4.09
N GLY A 37 -5.82 -0.07 4.82
CA GLY A 37 -6.94 0.02 5.76
C GLY A 37 -8.30 -0.12 5.06
N TYR A 38 -8.47 0.58 3.94
CA TYR A 38 -9.68 0.54 3.13
C TYR A 38 -9.95 -0.85 2.55
N VAL A 39 -8.96 -1.45 1.90
CA VAL A 39 -9.06 -2.78 1.29
C VAL A 39 -9.38 -3.81 2.37
N LYS A 40 -8.67 -3.79 3.51
CA LYS A 40 -8.94 -4.71 4.62
C LYS A 40 -10.37 -4.56 5.14
N ALA A 41 -10.86 -3.34 5.33
CA ALA A 41 -12.23 -3.11 5.80
C ALA A 41 -13.28 -3.69 4.86
N LYS A 42 -13.03 -3.70 3.53
CA LYS A 42 -13.95 -4.20 2.50
C LYS A 42 -13.83 -5.70 2.26
N VAL A 43 -12.63 -6.24 2.22
CA VAL A 43 -12.35 -7.66 1.93
C VAL A 43 -12.94 -8.59 2.99
N TYR A 44 -12.95 -8.15 4.26
CA TYR A 44 -13.43 -8.96 5.38
C TYR A 44 -14.92 -8.78 5.69
N VAL A 45 -15.66 -7.94 4.96
CA VAL A 45 -17.13 -7.76 5.16
C VAL A 45 -17.86 -9.10 5.05
N ASP A 46 -17.50 -9.88 4.02
CA ASP A 46 -18.15 -11.15 3.69
C ASP A 46 -17.62 -12.32 4.54
N LYS A 47 -16.68 -12.06 5.46
CA LYS A 47 -16.04 -13.06 6.34
C LYS A 47 -15.58 -14.31 5.57
N PRO A 48 -14.66 -14.16 4.60
CA PRO A 48 -14.19 -15.29 3.81
C PRO A 48 -13.60 -16.39 4.72
N ALA A 49 -14.03 -17.63 4.51
CA ALA A 49 -13.62 -18.78 5.30
C ALA A 49 -12.46 -19.57 4.66
N THR A 50 -12.11 -19.27 3.41
CA THR A 50 -11.01 -19.91 2.66
C THR A 50 -10.09 -18.88 2.03
N ILE A 51 -8.88 -19.32 1.67
CA ILE A 51 -7.88 -18.45 1.03
C ILE A 51 -8.38 -17.99 -0.35
N GLU A 52 -9.02 -18.88 -1.10
CA GLU A 52 -9.53 -18.58 -2.45
C GLU A 52 -10.63 -17.52 -2.41
N ALA A 53 -11.52 -17.59 -1.41
CA ALA A 53 -12.54 -16.57 -1.19
C ALA A 53 -11.92 -15.22 -0.78
N LEU A 54 -10.86 -15.26 0.02
CA LEU A 54 -10.13 -14.06 0.42
C LEU A 54 -9.43 -13.40 -0.79
N GLU A 55 -8.73 -14.19 -1.62
CA GLU A 55 -8.07 -13.73 -2.85
C GLU A 55 -9.08 -13.12 -3.82
N ALA A 56 -10.20 -13.80 -4.08
CA ALA A 56 -11.26 -13.28 -4.94
C ALA A 56 -11.84 -11.95 -4.41
N ASN A 57 -12.01 -11.82 -3.08
CA ASN A 57 -12.46 -10.58 -2.47
C ASN A 57 -11.42 -9.45 -2.62
N ILE A 58 -10.12 -9.74 -2.45
CA ILE A 58 -9.06 -8.76 -2.65
C ILE A 58 -9.09 -8.26 -4.10
N GLU A 59 -9.11 -9.18 -5.07
CA GLU A 59 -9.13 -8.80 -6.49
C GLU A 59 -10.36 -7.97 -6.85
N ARG A 60 -11.54 -8.35 -6.34
CA ARG A 60 -12.79 -7.62 -6.55
C ARG A 60 -12.69 -6.21 -5.97
N VAL A 61 -12.30 -6.07 -4.71
CA VAL A 61 -12.21 -4.78 -4.03
C VAL A 61 -11.19 -3.87 -4.72
N ILE A 62 -10.03 -4.39 -5.11
CA ILE A 62 -9.01 -3.62 -5.84
C ILE A 62 -9.54 -3.12 -7.18
N ARG A 63 -10.26 -3.96 -7.94
CA ARG A 63 -10.88 -3.56 -9.22
C ARG A 63 -11.97 -2.50 -9.06
N GLU A 64 -12.63 -2.44 -7.91
CA GLU A 64 -13.67 -1.45 -7.60
C GLU A 64 -13.09 -0.09 -7.17
N ILE A 65 -11.79 -0.01 -6.84
CA ILE A 65 -11.16 1.26 -6.43
C ILE A 65 -10.95 2.13 -7.67
N ALA A 66 -11.64 3.27 -7.67
CA ALA A 66 -11.44 4.29 -8.69
C ALA A 66 -10.04 4.91 -8.58
N VAL A 67 -9.37 5.12 -9.70
CA VAL A 67 -8.05 5.78 -9.75
C VAL A 67 -8.11 7.17 -9.10
N THR A 68 -9.21 7.89 -9.31
CA THR A 68 -9.45 9.22 -8.71
C THR A 68 -9.46 9.20 -7.18
N MET A 69 -9.86 8.10 -6.55
CA MET A 69 -9.78 7.95 -5.10
C MET A 69 -8.31 7.91 -4.64
N VAL A 70 -7.46 7.21 -5.38
CA VAL A 70 -6.02 7.09 -5.07
C VAL A 70 -5.31 8.42 -5.33
N GLU A 71 -5.65 9.11 -6.41
CA GLU A 71 -5.13 10.45 -6.72
C GLU A 71 -5.43 11.44 -5.58
N HIS A 72 -6.69 11.51 -5.13
CA HIS A 72 -7.07 12.37 -4.01
C HIS A 72 -6.32 12.02 -2.72
N VAL A 73 -6.09 10.74 -2.43
CA VAL A 73 -5.35 10.32 -1.24
C VAL A 73 -3.90 10.81 -1.31
N ILE A 74 -3.27 10.78 -2.48
CA ILE A 74 -1.92 11.30 -2.70
C ILE A 74 -1.91 12.83 -2.58
N GLU A 75 -2.86 13.53 -3.21
CA GLU A 75 -2.96 15.00 -3.17
C GLU A 75 -3.22 15.56 -1.76
N ASN A 76 -3.99 14.84 -0.95
CA ASN A 76 -4.34 15.26 0.41
C ASN A 76 -3.33 14.78 1.47
N TRP A 77 -2.31 14.01 1.08
CA TRP A 77 -1.26 13.57 1.99
C TRP A 77 -0.34 14.74 2.35
N ARG A 78 -0.24 15.06 3.65
CA ARG A 78 0.57 16.16 4.19
C ARG A 78 1.67 15.65 5.10
#